data_AF-A0A9W8QYD5-F1
#
_entry.id   AF-A0A9W8QYD5-F1
#
_cell.length_a   1.000
_cell.length_b   1.000
_cell.length_c   1.000
_cell.angle_alpha   90.00
_cell.angle_beta   90.00
_cell.angle_gamma   90.00
#
_symmetry.space_group_name_H-M   'P 1'
#
loop_
_entity.id
_entity.type
_entity.pdbx_description
1 polymer ?
#
loop_
_entity_poly.entity_id
_entity_poly.type
_entity_poly.pdbx_seq_one_letter_code
_entity_poly.pdbx_strand_id
1 'polypeptide(L)'
;MGFINRKTAALGLLAVGSHAAPQAATPTADAQAAPATYTANPNVGPGGSSFKDSAHFRVYGGNANDVSQAIDMLEGAYDCFVGTLKWRSPGLSFNDVEGTGEHYKTNIYSVGTLDNAAGVMHSDYETGLAWLEVVNEYLAVPGVTVHEYGHGLHYHQRTWVDQGRTGAWWETLANWVADTYKTSDICADARSKHNQETSATEIELNKVLGDSHQVIVDGSVNTGNYYQAWPFFTYLTNNPDDFAGLGQDTLRQLMVQYQEGSNETPLHTLARVSQNATVGDIVGRYWARMAYVDIGHPSAQEAFFNQRETINFANVEASGNGYKPKADRQPRYMGANIIPLTVSGSEVQVKVTSDAEFVATVVVYREGGESSYVTLTNGAATVPVKTGEQVSVVVANAPAEPILYDGFNLSDEVSKGLDYTLEVTGATVQV
;
A
#
# COMPACT_ATOMS: atom_id res chain seq x y z
N MET A 1 -18.75 -10.85 -61.07
CA MET A 1 -19.09 -10.32 -59.73
C MET A 1 -18.37 -11.19 -58.71
N GLY A 2 -17.20 -10.75 -58.25
CA GLY A 2 -16.33 -11.52 -57.36
C GLY A 2 -16.51 -11.05 -55.91
N PHE A 3 -16.75 -12.00 -55.01
CA PHE A 3 -16.81 -11.77 -53.57
C PHE A 3 -15.39 -11.66 -52.99
N ILE A 4 -15.08 -10.53 -52.36
CA ILE A 4 -13.86 -10.37 -51.56
C ILE A 4 -14.22 -10.54 -50.09
N ASN A 5 -13.61 -11.56 -49.50
CA ASN A 5 -13.73 -12.00 -48.11
C ASN A 5 -12.90 -11.05 -47.22
N ARG A 6 -13.54 -10.32 -46.29
CA ARG A 6 -12.83 -9.50 -45.29
C ARG A 6 -12.50 -10.35 -44.08
N LYS A 7 -11.23 -10.75 -43.97
CA LYS A 7 -10.64 -11.25 -42.72
C LYS A 7 -10.41 -10.07 -41.78
N THR A 8 -11.09 -10.06 -40.63
CA THR A 8 -10.81 -9.15 -39.52
C THR A 8 -9.57 -9.67 -38.80
N ALA A 9 -8.48 -8.91 -38.85
CA ALA A 9 -7.28 -9.18 -38.07
C ALA A 9 -7.49 -8.67 -36.64
N ALA A 10 -7.40 -9.56 -35.66
CA ALA A 10 -7.31 -9.20 -34.26
C ALA A 10 -5.90 -8.66 -33.98
N LEU A 11 -5.79 -7.36 -33.69
CA LEU A 11 -4.57 -6.77 -33.15
C LEU A 11 -4.54 -7.06 -31.65
N GLY A 12 -3.70 -8.01 -31.23
CA GLY A 12 -3.31 -8.12 -29.83
C GLY A 12 -2.34 -7.00 -29.50
N LEU A 13 -2.73 -6.07 -28.61
CA LEU A 13 -1.79 -5.13 -28.00
C LEU A 13 -0.92 -5.92 -27.01
N LEU A 14 0.30 -6.25 -27.43
CA LEU A 14 1.40 -6.55 -26.52
C LEU A 14 1.95 -5.19 -26.04
N ALA A 15 1.54 -4.74 -24.86
CA ALA A 15 2.23 -3.64 -24.20
C ALA A 15 3.60 -4.17 -23.76
N VAL A 16 4.66 -3.65 -24.38
CA VAL A 16 6.04 -3.85 -23.95
C VAL A 16 6.31 -2.76 -22.92
N GLY A 17 6.41 -3.12 -21.64
CA GLY A 17 6.61 -2.18 -20.55
C GLY A 17 8.08 -1.78 -20.45
N SER A 18 8.48 -0.75 -21.20
CA SER A 18 9.70 -0.01 -20.87
C SER A 18 9.52 0.62 -19.50
N HIS A 19 10.27 0.17 -18.49
CA HIS A 19 10.23 0.70 -17.13
C HIS A 19 10.44 2.22 -17.16
N ALA A 20 9.36 2.98 -16.95
CA ALA A 20 9.44 4.41 -16.81
C ALA A 20 10.15 4.72 -15.48
N ALA A 21 11.01 5.74 -15.48
CA ALA A 21 11.53 6.30 -14.24
C ALA A 21 10.33 6.76 -13.38
N PRO A 22 10.36 6.55 -12.06
CA PRO A 22 9.24 6.87 -11.19
C PRO A 22 8.83 8.33 -11.36
N GLN A 23 7.53 8.55 -11.53
CA GLN A 23 6.98 9.87 -11.80
C GLN A 23 7.24 10.78 -10.59
N ALA A 24 8.05 11.82 -10.80
CA ALA A 24 8.47 12.74 -9.76
C ALA A 24 7.27 13.49 -9.14
N ALA A 25 7.38 13.83 -7.86
CA ALA A 25 6.35 14.61 -7.18
C ALA A 25 6.07 15.92 -7.91
N THR A 26 4.77 16.24 -8.06
CA THR A 26 4.36 17.48 -8.73
C THR A 26 4.66 18.64 -7.79
N PRO A 27 5.52 19.61 -8.17
CA PRO A 27 5.86 20.71 -7.29
C PRO A 27 4.61 21.55 -7.00
N THR A 28 4.22 21.66 -5.73
CA THR A 28 3.24 22.65 -5.29
C THR A 28 3.91 24.04 -5.28
N ALA A 29 3.17 25.06 -5.70
CA ALA A 29 3.64 26.45 -5.73
C ALA A 29 4.13 26.91 -4.34
N ASP A 30 5.32 27.51 -4.32
CA ASP A 30 6.00 28.28 -3.26
C ASP A 30 5.36 28.23 -1.85
N ALA A 31 5.47 27.08 -1.18
CA ALA A 31 5.52 27.08 0.28
C ALA A 31 6.86 27.68 0.71
N GLN A 32 6.85 28.58 1.70
CA GLN A 32 8.08 29.13 2.28
C GLN A 32 9.00 27.97 2.68
N ALA A 33 10.27 28.02 2.26
CA ALA A 33 11.22 26.97 2.58
C ALA A 33 11.28 26.79 4.10
N ALA A 34 10.99 25.57 4.58
CA ALA A 34 11.00 25.27 6.00
C ALA A 34 12.37 25.60 6.59
N PRO A 35 12.44 26.14 7.83
CA PRO A 35 13.71 26.48 8.44
C PRO A 35 14.56 25.22 8.65
N ALA A 36 15.89 25.34 8.53
CA ALA A 36 16.81 24.21 8.67
C ALA A 36 16.86 23.62 10.10
N THR A 37 16.30 24.32 11.09
CA THR A 37 16.19 23.85 12.47
C THR A 37 14.91 24.43 13.06
N TYR A 38 14.15 23.59 13.75
CA TYR A 38 12.86 23.96 14.32
C TYR A 38 13.01 24.44 15.76
N THR A 39 12.07 25.29 16.18
CA THR A 39 11.96 25.73 17.57
C THR A 39 11.58 24.55 18.45
N ALA A 40 12.04 24.52 19.69
CA ALA A 40 11.59 23.53 20.65
C ALA A 40 10.06 23.62 20.84
N ASN A 41 9.37 22.49 20.80
CA ASN A 41 7.93 22.44 21.03
C ASN A 41 7.57 22.91 22.45
N PRO A 42 6.46 23.66 22.64
CA PRO A 42 5.95 24.10 23.94
C PRO A 42 5.45 22.94 24.82
N ASN A 43 6.35 22.11 25.35
CA ASN A 43 6.09 21.05 26.35
C ASN A 43 4.85 20.16 26.07
N VAL A 44 4.54 19.88 24.81
CA VAL A 44 3.50 18.90 24.47
C VAL A 44 3.99 17.49 24.82
N GLY A 45 3.16 16.73 25.54
CA GLY A 45 3.48 15.40 26.08
C GLY A 45 3.89 15.42 27.57
N PRO A 46 4.47 14.32 28.08
CA PRO A 46 4.84 14.18 29.50
C PRO A 46 5.88 15.17 30.02
N GLY A 47 6.60 15.86 29.14
CA GLY A 47 7.66 16.79 29.48
C GLY A 47 8.94 16.12 29.99
N GLY A 48 9.88 16.92 30.49
CA GLY A 48 11.17 16.45 31.01
C GLY A 48 12.28 17.48 30.84
N SER A 49 13.37 17.31 31.57
CA SER A 49 14.53 18.22 31.53
C SER A 49 15.79 17.60 30.91
N SER A 50 15.77 16.29 30.65
CA SER A 50 16.86 15.56 30.01
C SER A 50 16.42 15.10 28.64
N PHE A 51 16.97 15.72 27.60
CA PHE A 51 16.65 15.43 26.21
C PHE A 51 17.86 15.61 25.31
N LYS A 52 17.79 15.03 24.11
CA LYS A 52 18.71 15.31 23.02
C LYS A 52 17.93 15.90 21.86
N ASP A 53 18.43 17.00 21.32
CA ASP A 53 17.86 17.68 20.16
C ASP A 53 18.61 17.29 18.87
N SER A 54 17.85 17.24 17.79
CA SER A 54 18.32 17.28 16.40
C SER A 54 17.76 18.53 15.70
N ALA A 55 17.75 18.61 14.37
CA ALA A 55 17.18 19.76 13.66
C ALA A 55 15.66 19.82 13.83
N HIS A 56 14.97 18.69 13.66
CA HIS A 56 13.52 18.58 13.61
C HIS A 56 12.90 17.80 14.78
N PHE A 57 13.72 17.17 15.63
CA PHE A 57 13.25 16.29 16.70
C PHE A 57 13.87 16.62 18.05
N ARG A 58 13.14 16.23 19.10
CA ARG A 58 13.61 16.22 20.49
C ARG A 58 13.26 14.88 21.12
N VAL A 59 14.26 14.15 21.62
CA VAL A 59 14.07 12.85 22.27
C VAL A 59 14.33 12.96 23.76
N TYR A 60 13.34 12.58 24.57
CA TYR A 60 13.37 12.53 26.02
C TYR A 60 13.59 11.11 26.53
N GLY A 61 14.40 10.96 27.58
CA GLY A 61 14.67 9.64 28.19
C GLY A 61 15.50 8.73 27.29
N GLY A 62 15.53 7.43 27.63
CA GLY A 62 16.28 6.41 26.90
C GLY A 62 17.78 6.39 27.21
N ASN A 63 18.48 5.34 26.74
CA ASN A 63 19.93 5.30 26.82
C ASN A 63 20.55 6.09 25.65
N ALA A 64 21.76 6.63 25.85
CA ALA A 64 22.37 7.57 24.92
C ALA A 64 22.59 6.99 23.50
N ASN A 65 22.81 5.69 23.38
CA ASN A 65 23.04 5.03 22.10
C ASN A 65 21.75 4.96 21.27
N ASP A 66 20.66 4.47 21.88
CA ASP A 66 19.38 4.32 21.19
C ASP A 66 18.77 5.68 20.87
N VAL A 67 18.94 6.67 21.75
CA VAL A 67 18.55 8.06 21.48
C VAL A 67 19.30 8.63 20.27
N SER A 68 20.59 8.32 20.10
CA SER A 68 21.34 8.78 18.94
C SER A 68 20.87 8.13 17.65
N GLN A 69 20.67 6.81 17.67
CA GLN A 69 20.17 6.07 16.51
C GLN A 69 18.75 6.52 16.12
N ALA A 70 17.88 6.74 17.10
CA ALA A 70 16.53 7.23 16.87
C ALA A 70 16.53 8.61 16.21
N ILE A 71 17.41 9.52 16.64
CA ILE A 71 17.57 10.84 16.01
C ILE A 71 18.01 10.69 14.55
N ASP A 72 19.06 9.91 14.28
CA ASP A 72 19.59 9.78 12.92
C ASP A 72 18.53 9.18 11.99
N MET A 73 17.81 8.17 12.47
CA MET A 73 16.71 7.54 11.77
C MET A 73 15.54 8.49 11.51
N LEU A 74 15.08 9.24 12.52
CA LEU A 74 13.97 10.20 12.39
C LEU A 74 14.32 11.36 11.45
N GLU A 75 15.55 11.88 11.51
CA GLU A 75 16.02 12.90 10.57
C GLU A 75 16.06 12.36 9.12
N GLY A 76 16.49 11.10 8.94
CA GLY A 76 16.40 10.43 7.63
C GLY A 76 14.96 10.24 7.16
N ALA A 77 14.03 9.87 8.05
CA ALA A 77 12.62 9.74 7.69
C ALA A 77 12.02 11.11 7.32
N TYR A 78 12.35 12.17 8.06
CA TYR A 78 11.97 13.54 7.75
C TYR A 78 12.51 13.99 6.38
N ASP A 79 13.81 13.79 6.09
CA ASP A 79 14.39 14.16 4.80
C ASP A 79 13.74 13.36 3.65
N CYS A 80 13.35 12.10 3.87
CA CYS A 80 12.59 11.36 2.87
C CYS A 80 11.17 11.93 2.66
N PHE A 81 10.33 11.93 3.68
CA PHE A 81 8.90 12.22 3.50
C PHE A 81 8.63 13.71 3.29
N VAL A 82 9.27 14.57 4.07
CA VAL A 82 9.10 16.03 3.96
C VAL A 82 10.05 16.60 2.90
N GLY A 83 11.32 16.19 2.93
CA GLY A 83 12.34 16.68 2.00
C GLY A 83 12.13 16.20 0.56
N THR A 84 12.02 14.89 0.33
CA THR A 84 11.88 14.30 -1.02
C THR A 84 10.42 14.25 -1.47
N LEU A 85 9.53 13.65 -0.67
CA LEU A 85 8.13 13.41 -1.05
C LEU A 85 7.19 14.59 -0.78
N LYS A 86 7.70 15.70 -0.22
CA LYS A 86 6.98 16.96 -0.03
C LYS A 86 5.70 16.84 0.82
N TRP A 87 5.69 15.90 1.76
CA TRP A 87 4.64 15.84 2.78
C TRP A 87 4.66 17.11 3.62
N ARG A 88 3.49 17.51 4.13
CA ARG A 88 3.41 18.64 5.06
C ARG A 88 4.24 18.32 6.30
N SER A 89 5.08 19.26 6.70
CA SER A 89 5.97 19.08 7.84
C SER A 89 5.18 18.87 9.14
N PRO A 90 5.49 17.82 9.93
CA PRO A 90 4.95 17.66 11.28
C PRO A 90 5.37 18.74 12.27
N GLY A 91 6.29 19.64 11.89
CA GLY A 91 6.63 20.79 12.71
C GLY A 91 5.60 21.92 12.65
N LEU A 92 4.72 21.92 11.66
CA LEU A 92 3.64 22.91 11.57
C LEU A 92 2.41 22.42 12.34
N SER A 93 1.86 23.28 13.20
CA SER A 93 0.60 23.02 13.89
C SER A 93 -0.49 22.55 12.93
N PHE A 94 -1.23 21.50 13.28
CA PHE A 94 -2.46 21.07 12.61
C PHE A 94 -3.45 22.22 12.39
N ASN A 95 -3.50 23.15 13.35
CA ASN A 95 -4.40 24.31 13.33
C ASN A 95 -3.94 25.40 12.35
N ASP A 96 -2.70 25.35 11.87
CA ASP A 96 -2.17 26.25 10.86
C ASP A 96 -2.46 25.74 9.44
N VAL A 97 -3.64 26.11 8.96
CA VAL A 97 -4.15 25.75 7.63
C VAL A 97 -3.25 26.27 6.50
N GLU A 98 -2.71 27.47 6.67
CA GLU A 98 -1.92 28.16 5.64
C GLU A 98 -0.46 27.67 5.60
N GLY A 99 0.00 26.99 6.66
CA GLY A 99 1.37 26.47 6.75
C GLY A 99 2.43 27.57 6.86
N THR A 100 2.07 28.71 7.46
CA THR A 100 2.94 29.89 7.60
C THR A 100 3.44 30.10 9.03
N GLY A 101 3.01 29.25 9.96
CA GLY A 101 3.33 29.30 11.37
C GLY A 101 4.76 28.91 11.70
N GLU A 102 5.08 29.07 12.98
CA GLU A 102 6.35 28.60 13.52
C GLU A 102 6.45 27.07 13.43
N HIS A 103 7.64 26.59 13.05
CA HIS A 103 7.91 25.16 13.00
C HIS A 103 8.50 24.69 14.33
N TYR A 104 7.89 23.68 14.91
CA TYR A 104 8.28 23.08 16.19
C TYR A 104 8.88 21.69 16.01
N LYS A 105 9.86 21.33 16.85
CA LYS A 105 10.39 19.98 16.89
C LYS A 105 9.30 18.97 17.26
N THR A 106 9.27 17.81 16.63
CA THR A 106 8.43 16.71 17.14
C THR A 106 9.09 16.12 18.39
N ASN A 107 8.31 15.98 19.47
CA ASN A 107 8.78 15.38 20.72
C ASN A 107 8.62 13.86 20.68
N ILE A 108 9.64 13.13 21.13
CA ILE A 108 9.64 11.68 21.29
C ILE A 108 10.00 11.37 22.74
N TYR A 109 9.19 10.53 23.39
CA TYR A 109 9.40 10.10 24.76
C TYR A 109 9.71 8.61 24.80
N SER A 110 10.92 8.28 25.24
CA SER A 110 11.31 6.91 25.54
C SER A 110 10.70 6.50 26.88
N VAL A 111 9.71 5.59 26.84
CA VAL A 111 8.92 5.19 28.02
C VAL A 111 9.21 3.75 28.44
N GLY A 112 8.90 3.41 29.70
CA GLY A 112 9.17 2.08 30.24
C GLY A 112 8.26 0.99 29.70
N THR A 113 6.99 1.30 29.45
CA THR A 113 5.97 0.36 28.97
C THR A 113 4.79 1.14 28.41
N LEU A 114 4.07 0.52 27.47
CA LEU A 114 2.74 0.89 27.01
C LEU A 114 1.88 -0.38 27.07
N ASP A 115 0.58 -0.24 27.35
CA ASP A 115 -0.27 -1.39 27.71
C ASP A 115 -0.27 -2.51 26.65
N ASN A 116 -0.41 -2.16 25.36
CA ASN A 116 -0.51 -3.14 24.26
C ASN A 116 0.17 -2.66 22.96
N ALA A 117 1.15 -1.76 23.06
CA ALA A 117 1.81 -1.18 21.89
C ALA A 117 3.33 -1.01 22.12
N ALA A 118 4.08 -1.02 21.02
CA ALA A 118 5.52 -0.71 21.05
C ALA A 118 5.78 0.81 20.99
N GLY A 119 4.85 1.54 20.41
CA GLY A 119 4.81 2.99 20.38
C GLY A 119 3.38 3.49 20.21
N VAL A 120 3.20 4.81 20.34
CA VAL A 120 1.94 5.49 20.07
C VAL A 120 2.20 6.95 19.72
N MET A 121 1.51 7.44 18.69
CA MET A 121 1.37 8.86 18.41
C MET A 121 0.20 9.45 19.18
N HIS A 122 0.44 10.58 19.83
CA HIS A 122 -0.57 11.41 20.44
C HIS A 122 -0.60 12.81 19.81
N SER A 123 -1.71 13.51 19.97
CA SER A 123 -1.86 14.90 19.54
C SER A 123 -2.43 15.77 20.65
N ASP A 124 -1.98 17.03 20.67
CA ASP A 124 -2.51 18.07 21.54
C ASP A 124 -3.34 19.03 20.70
N TYR A 125 -4.66 19.04 20.93
CA TYR A 125 -5.59 19.80 20.11
C TYR A 125 -5.41 21.33 20.23
N GLU A 126 -4.95 21.82 21.39
CA GLU A 126 -4.80 23.26 21.64
C GLU A 126 -3.64 23.82 20.81
N THR A 127 -2.47 23.18 20.88
CA THR A 127 -1.29 23.58 20.10
C THR A 127 -1.34 23.06 18.66
N GLY A 128 -2.12 22.00 18.41
CA GLY A 128 -2.19 21.29 17.14
C GLY A 128 -0.93 20.48 16.83
N LEU A 129 -0.11 20.13 17.81
CA LEU A 129 1.15 19.40 17.62
C LEU A 129 1.01 17.94 18.03
N ALA A 130 1.75 17.05 17.36
CA ALA A 130 1.87 15.65 17.74
C ALA A 130 3.12 15.37 18.58
N TRP A 131 3.08 14.33 19.40
CA TRP A 131 4.24 13.72 20.05
C TRP A 131 4.16 12.21 20.01
N LEU A 132 5.31 11.55 20.16
CA LEU A 132 5.41 10.09 20.16
C LEU A 132 5.81 9.60 21.54
N GLU A 133 5.22 8.50 21.99
CA GLU A 133 5.76 7.68 23.07
C GLU A 133 6.22 6.35 22.48
N VAL A 134 7.44 5.92 22.80
CA VAL A 134 8.01 4.65 22.29
C VAL A 134 8.63 3.91 23.46
N VAL A 135 8.31 2.63 23.60
CA VAL A 135 8.90 1.79 24.65
C VAL A 135 10.41 1.70 24.43
N ASN A 136 11.18 1.83 25.52
CA ASN A 136 12.64 1.98 25.49
C ASN A 136 13.37 1.02 24.55
N GLU A 137 12.96 -0.25 24.52
CA GLU A 137 13.61 -1.29 23.71
C GLU A 137 13.37 -1.14 22.19
N TYR A 138 12.33 -0.41 21.80
CA TYR A 138 11.96 -0.19 20.41
C TYR A 138 12.32 1.20 19.88
N LEU A 139 12.90 2.07 20.73
CA LEU A 139 13.20 3.47 20.38
C LEU A 139 14.03 3.60 19.09
N ALA A 140 15.03 2.73 18.91
CA ALA A 140 15.91 2.69 17.74
C ALA A 140 15.46 1.68 16.67
N VAL A 141 14.22 1.16 16.75
CA VAL A 141 13.69 0.20 15.77
C VAL A 141 12.87 0.95 14.72
N PRO A 142 13.30 1.00 13.45
CA PRO A 142 12.62 1.78 12.41
C PRO A 142 11.19 1.33 12.16
N GLY A 143 10.92 0.03 12.26
CA GLY A 143 9.56 -0.51 12.13
C GLY A 143 8.57 0.02 13.17
N VAL A 144 9.05 0.53 14.31
CA VAL A 144 8.20 1.10 15.38
C VAL A 144 8.25 2.62 15.36
N THR A 145 9.43 3.22 15.57
CA THR A 145 9.52 4.68 15.74
C THR A 145 9.18 5.44 14.46
N VAL A 146 9.53 4.91 13.28
CA VAL A 146 9.14 5.55 12.00
C VAL A 146 7.67 5.29 11.66
N HIS A 147 7.10 4.18 12.12
CA HIS A 147 5.65 3.94 12.06
C HIS A 147 4.89 5.01 12.86
N GLU A 148 5.27 5.25 14.11
CA GLU A 148 4.65 6.30 14.93
C GLU A 148 4.86 7.69 14.33
N TYR A 149 6.03 7.95 13.75
CA TYR A 149 6.25 9.18 12.99
C TYR A 149 5.35 9.26 11.74
N GLY A 150 5.01 8.13 11.13
CA GLY A 150 4.02 8.02 10.06
C GLY A 150 2.62 8.48 10.47
N HIS A 151 2.19 8.14 11.69
CA HIS A 151 0.98 8.72 12.29
C HIS A 151 1.11 10.23 12.48
N GLY A 152 2.29 10.71 12.91
CA GLY A 152 2.56 12.15 13.01
C GLY A 152 2.49 12.88 11.66
N LEU A 153 3.04 12.28 10.59
CA LEU A 153 2.93 12.76 9.22
C LEU A 153 1.47 12.79 8.75
N HIS A 154 0.74 11.71 8.98
CA HIS A 154 -0.70 11.61 8.70
C HIS A 154 -1.47 12.76 9.34
N TYR A 155 -1.32 12.90 10.67
CA TYR A 155 -2.09 13.87 11.44
C TYR A 155 -1.92 15.27 10.86
N HIS A 156 -0.69 15.65 10.54
CA HIS A 156 -0.37 16.96 9.99
C HIS A 156 -0.74 17.15 8.52
N GLN A 157 -1.19 16.11 7.80
CA GLN A 157 -1.84 16.25 6.48
C GLN A 157 -3.34 16.57 6.58
N ARG A 158 -3.91 16.48 7.79
CA ARG A 158 -5.22 17.00 8.20
C ARG A 158 -6.45 16.32 7.62
N THR A 159 -6.54 16.15 6.31
CA THR A 159 -7.81 15.87 5.63
C THR A 159 -8.41 14.50 5.91
N TRP A 160 -7.59 13.51 6.27
CA TRP A 160 -8.07 12.18 6.70
C TRP A 160 -8.43 12.14 8.19
N VAL A 161 -8.04 13.13 8.99
CA VAL A 161 -8.35 13.21 10.43
C VAL A 161 -9.83 13.56 10.62
N ASP A 162 -10.43 13.02 11.69
CA ASP A 162 -11.85 13.14 12.02
C ASP A 162 -12.81 12.61 10.92
N GLN A 163 -12.34 11.69 10.08
CA GLN A 163 -13.12 10.99 9.08
C GLN A 163 -13.25 9.50 9.46
N GLY A 164 -14.40 9.09 9.98
CA GLY A 164 -14.60 7.70 10.45
C GLY A 164 -14.20 6.62 9.43
N ARG A 165 -14.48 6.83 8.13
CA ARG A 165 -14.18 5.87 7.06
C ARG A 165 -12.72 5.82 6.61
N THR A 166 -11.89 6.77 7.05
CA THR A 166 -10.44 6.71 6.82
C THR A 166 -9.72 6.00 7.97
N GLY A 167 -10.34 5.86 9.14
CA GLY A 167 -9.68 5.39 10.37
C GLY A 167 -8.94 4.06 10.21
N ALA A 168 -9.56 3.07 9.54
CA ALA A 168 -8.91 1.79 9.30
C ALA A 168 -7.66 1.88 8.40
N TRP A 169 -7.51 2.95 7.63
CA TRP A 169 -6.36 3.16 6.76
C TRP A 169 -5.17 3.82 7.46
N TRP A 170 -5.32 4.27 8.71
CA TRP A 170 -4.27 5.01 9.41
C TRP A 170 -3.08 4.10 9.73
N GLU A 171 -3.34 2.90 10.23
CA GLU A 171 -2.29 1.89 10.45
C GLU A 171 -1.66 1.40 9.15
N THR A 172 -2.48 1.23 8.11
CA THR A 172 -2.01 0.89 6.76
C THR A 172 -0.99 1.90 6.27
N LEU A 173 -1.28 3.20 6.48
CA LEU A 173 -0.39 4.28 6.10
C LEU A 173 0.89 4.30 6.95
N ALA A 174 0.78 4.19 8.28
CA ALA A 174 1.94 4.21 9.16
C ALA A 174 2.91 3.07 8.86
N ASN A 175 2.39 1.86 8.57
CA ASN A 175 3.22 0.75 8.09
C ASN A 175 3.82 1.00 6.71
N TRP A 176 3.09 1.63 5.79
CA TRP A 176 3.66 2.05 4.50
C TRP A 176 4.82 3.05 4.70
N VAL A 177 4.69 4.03 5.60
CA VAL A 177 5.76 5.00 5.91
C VAL A 177 7.00 4.27 6.44
N ALA A 178 6.83 3.40 7.42
CA ALA A 178 7.94 2.65 8.01
C ALA A 178 8.62 1.74 6.98
N ASP A 179 7.86 0.95 6.23
CA ASP A 179 8.42 0.00 5.26
C ASP A 179 9.07 0.73 4.07
N THR A 180 8.45 1.80 3.55
CA THR A 180 9.04 2.65 2.51
C THR A 180 10.37 3.25 2.97
N TYR A 181 10.41 3.79 4.19
CA TYR A 181 11.65 4.30 4.76
C TYR A 181 12.73 3.23 4.89
N LYS A 182 12.38 2.01 5.29
CA LYS A 182 13.35 0.91 5.48
C LYS A 182 13.88 0.34 4.17
N THR A 183 13.05 0.29 3.13
CA THR A 183 13.31 -0.59 1.97
C THR A 183 13.42 0.16 0.64
N SER A 184 12.69 1.27 0.46
CA SER A 184 12.52 1.88 -0.85
C SER A 184 13.72 2.73 -1.26
N ASP A 185 14.05 2.73 -2.55
CA ASP A 185 15.06 3.61 -3.14
C ASP A 185 14.65 5.10 -3.06
N ILE A 186 13.35 5.40 -2.90
CA ILE A 186 12.85 6.76 -2.68
C ILE A 186 13.54 7.41 -1.47
N CYS A 187 13.79 6.62 -0.42
CA CYS A 187 14.43 7.10 0.81
C CYS A 187 15.94 6.77 0.87
N ALA A 188 16.57 6.24 -0.19
CA ALA A 188 17.97 5.81 -0.14
C ALA A 188 18.94 6.97 0.16
N ASP A 189 18.78 8.10 -0.53
CA ASP A 189 19.62 9.28 -0.30
C ASP A 189 19.45 9.82 1.13
N ALA A 190 18.22 9.88 1.61
CA ALA A 190 17.91 10.33 2.97
C ALA A 190 18.51 9.39 4.02
N ARG A 191 18.34 8.07 3.86
CA ARG A 191 18.98 7.06 4.73
C ARG A 191 20.51 7.22 4.74
N SER A 192 21.13 7.33 3.56
CA SER A 192 22.59 7.44 3.42
C SER A 192 23.15 8.69 4.11
N LYS A 193 22.50 9.86 3.95
CA LYS A 193 22.90 11.11 4.63
C LYS A 193 22.90 10.99 6.16
N HIS A 194 22.05 10.12 6.69
CA HIS A 194 21.90 9.91 8.12
C HIS A 194 22.51 8.58 8.61
N ASN A 195 23.41 7.98 7.83
CA ASN A 195 24.10 6.73 8.16
C ASN A 195 23.16 5.57 8.51
N GLN A 196 22.01 5.50 7.84
CA GLN A 196 21.03 4.43 7.97
C GLN A 196 21.13 3.47 6.79
N GLU A 197 20.96 2.18 7.06
CA GLU A 197 21.00 1.12 6.04
C GLU A 197 19.58 0.65 5.67
N THR A 198 19.46 -0.03 4.54
CA THR A 198 18.23 -0.78 4.26
C THR A 198 18.07 -1.92 5.27
N SER A 199 16.83 -2.25 5.59
CA SER A 199 16.51 -3.38 6.48
C SER A 199 15.38 -4.22 5.89
N ALA A 200 15.16 -5.41 6.45
CA ALA A 200 14.13 -6.33 5.96
C ALA A 200 12.74 -5.68 5.99
N THR A 201 11.92 -5.97 4.99
CA THR A 201 10.50 -5.57 4.96
C THR A 201 9.70 -6.22 6.09
N GLU A 202 8.67 -5.54 6.59
CA GLU A 202 7.72 -6.10 7.58
C GLU A 202 6.53 -6.81 6.91
N ILE A 203 6.65 -7.22 5.64
CA ILE A 203 5.52 -7.81 4.91
C ILE A 203 5.10 -9.16 5.49
N GLU A 204 3.82 -9.24 5.89
CA GLU A 204 3.20 -10.47 6.38
C GLU A 204 2.49 -11.22 5.25
N LEU A 205 3.26 -11.88 4.39
CA LEU A 205 2.76 -12.50 3.16
C LEU A 205 1.66 -13.56 3.39
N ASN A 206 1.74 -14.32 4.48
CA ASN A 206 0.69 -15.28 4.84
C ASN A 206 -0.65 -14.59 5.10
N LYS A 207 -0.64 -13.38 5.67
CA LYS A 207 -1.86 -12.59 5.86
C LYS A 207 -2.28 -11.92 4.55
N VAL A 208 -1.38 -11.21 3.88
CA VAL A 208 -1.70 -10.42 2.67
C VAL A 208 -2.18 -11.30 1.52
N LEU A 209 -1.46 -12.38 1.22
CA LEU A 209 -1.79 -13.27 0.10
C LEU A 209 -2.73 -14.41 0.53
N GLY A 210 -2.49 -14.98 1.72
CA GLY A 210 -3.31 -16.06 2.25
C GLY A 210 -4.72 -15.63 2.64
N ASP A 211 -4.95 -14.34 2.95
CA ASP A 211 -6.28 -13.76 3.19
C ASP A 211 -6.66 -12.73 2.10
N SER A 212 -6.07 -12.81 0.91
CA SER A 212 -6.33 -11.87 -0.20
C SER A 212 -7.82 -11.75 -0.60
N HIS A 213 -8.65 -12.72 -0.23
CA HIS A 213 -10.09 -12.72 -0.47
C HIS A 213 -10.87 -11.79 0.48
N GLN A 214 -10.25 -11.28 1.56
CA GLN A 214 -10.89 -10.33 2.48
C GLN A 214 -11.07 -8.94 1.83
N VAL A 215 -11.77 -8.04 2.53
CA VAL A 215 -11.88 -6.63 2.10
C VAL A 215 -10.48 -6.01 2.05
N ILE A 216 -10.20 -5.15 1.07
CA ILE A 216 -8.85 -4.59 0.85
C ILE A 216 -8.25 -3.96 2.11
N VAL A 217 -9.08 -3.27 2.91
CA VAL A 217 -8.75 -2.82 4.27
C VAL A 217 -9.90 -3.18 5.20
N ASP A 218 -9.62 -4.06 6.14
CA ASP A 218 -10.53 -4.57 7.16
C ASP A 218 -9.92 -4.29 8.55
N GLY A 219 -10.61 -3.45 9.32
CA GLY A 219 -10.26 -3.04 10.69
C GLY A 219 -10.81 -3.98 11.77
N SER A 220 -11.47 -5.07 11.40
CA SER A 220 -12.08 -6.00 12.37
C SER A 220 -11.04 -6.57 13.33
N VAL A 221 -11.36 -6.51 14.63
CA VAL A 221 -10.47 -6.99 15.69
C VAL A 221 -10.13 -8.48 15.50
N ASN A 222 -8.84 -8.81 15.57
CA ASN A 222 -8.26 -10.16 15.41
C ASN A 222 -8.35 -10.80 14.01
N THR A 223 -9.22 -10.35 13.12
CA THR A 223 -9.43 -10.99 11.80
C THR A 223 -9.10 -10.11 10.61
N GLY A 224 -9.11 -8.79 10.80
CA GLY A 224 -8.82 -7.80 9.78
C GLY A 224 -7.36 -7.80 9.33
N ASN A 225 -7.05 -6.92 8.38
CA ASN A 225 -5.76 -6.81 7.71
C ASN A 225 -5.24 -5.36 7.65
N TYR A 226 -5.83 -4.43 8.41
CA TYR A 226 -5.52 -3.01 8.31
C TYR A 226 -4.06 -2.64 8.63
N TYR A 227 -3.33 -3.45 9.41
CA TYR A 227 -1.88 -3.32 9.53
C TYR A 227 -1.14 -3.86 8.29
N GLN A 228 -1.65 -4.92 7.65
CA GLN A 228 -0.97 -5.65 6.57
C GLN A 228 -1.32 -5.15 5.16
N ALA A 229 -2.32 -4.29 4.99
CA ALA A 229 -2.81 -3.84 3.69
C ALA A 229 -1.88 -2.83 2.97
N TRP A 230 -0.79 -2.40 3.62
CA TRP A 230 0.14 -1.38 3.10
C TRP A 230 0.77 -1.70 1.73
N PRO A 231 0.92 -2.97 1.26
CA PRO A 231 1.46 -3.23 -0.07
C PRO A 231 0.62 -2.60 -1.19
N PHE A 232 -0.67 -2.33 -0.96
CA PHE A 232 -1.49 -1.56 -1.90
C PHE A 232 -0.96 -0.12 -2.05
N PHE A 233 -0.60 0.54 -0.95
CA PHE A 233 0.00 1.87 -1.00
C PHE A 233 1.38 1.88 -1.64
N THR A 234 2.18 0.83 -1.42
CA THR A 234 3.44 0.62 -2.15
C THR A 234 3.21 0.49 -3.64
N TYR A 235 2.22 -0.31 -4.05
CA TYR A 235 1.85 -0.46 -5.46
C TYR A 235 1.45 0.87 -6.11
N LEU A 236 0.60 1.66 -5.44
CA LEU A 236 0.20 2.99 -5.92
C LEU A 236 1.41 3.95 -6.03
N THR A 237 2.32 3.88 -5.07
CA THR A 237 3.52 4.73 -5.00
C THR A 237 4.53 4.39 -6.09
N ASN A 238 4.78 3.10 -6.31
CA ASN A 238 5.76 2.64 -7.30
C ASN A 238 5.18 2.66 -8.72
N ASN A 239 3.86 2.51 -8.85
CA ASN A 239 3.12 2.55 -10.10
C ASN A 239 3.76 1.72 -11.23
N PRO A 240 4.02 0.41 -11.04
CA PRO A 240 4.72 -0.42 -12.03
C PRO A 240 3.93 -0.65 -13.34
N ASP A 241 2.70 -0.14 -13.41
CA ASP A 241 1.80 -0.23 -14.56
C ASP A 241 1.57 1.13 -15.26
N ASP A 242 2.28 2.18 -14.84
CA ASP A 242 2.24 3.53 -15.43
C ASP A 242 0.82 4.11 -15.52
N PHE A 243 -0.03 3.85 -14.53
CA PHE A 243 -1.36 4.47 -14.45
C PHE A 243 -1.22 5.99 -14.30
N ALA A 244 -1.91 6.74 -15.15
CA ALA A 244 -1.76 8.18 -15.21
C ALA A 244 -2.32 8.82 -13.93
N GLY A 245 -1.50 9.64 -13.28
CA GLY A 245 -1.82 10.29 -12.01
C GLY A 245 -1.30 9.55 -10.77
N LEU A 246 -0.79 8.32 -10.91
CA LEU A 246 -0.13 7.58 -9.83
C LEU A 246 1.40 7.70 -9.90
N GLY A 247 2.10 7.24 -8.86
CA GLY A 247 3.55 7.42 -8.67
C GLY A 247 3.92 7.89 -7.26
N GLN A 248 5.14 8.41 -7.08
CA GLN A 248 5.72 8.67 -5.75
C GLN A 248 4.87 9.61 -4.87
N ASP A 249 4.11 10.50 -5.50
CA ASP A 249 3.29 11.51 -4.83
C ASP A 249 1.87 11.05 -4.52
N THR A 250 1.49 9.83 -4.95
CA THR A 250 0.09 9.36 -4.90
C THR A 250 -0.51 9.50 -3.51
N LEU A 251 0.19 8.99 -2.49
CA LEU A 251 -0.32 8.95 -1.13
C LEU A 251 -0.56 10.34 -0.56
N ARG A 252 0.32 11.31 -0.89
CA ARG A 252 0.11 12.71 -0.55
C ARG A 252 -1.09 13.28 -1.32
N GLN A 253 -1.22 12.99 -2.61
CA GLN A 253 -2.36 13.44 -3.43
C GLN A 253 -3.70 12.88 -2.94
N LEU A 254 -3.73 11.65 -2.41
CA LEU A 254 -4.94 11.08 -1.81
C LEU A 254 -5.43 11.87 -0.58
N MET A 255 -4.55 12.63 0.08
CA MET A 255 -4.91 13.51 1.20
C MET A 255 -5.19 14.93 0.70
N VAL A 256 -4.34 15.47 -0.18
CA VAL A 256 -4.50 16.84 -0.71
C VAL A 256 -5.80 16.99 -1.50
N GLN A 257 -6.21 15.96 -2.24
CA GLN A 257 -7.44 15.96 -3.03
C GLN A 257 -8.63 15.30 -2.29
N TYR A 258 -8.45 14.90 -1.03
CA TYR A 258 -9.55 14.41 -0.20
C TYR A 258 -10.54 15.54 0.04
N GLN A 259 -11.84 15.25 -0.09
CA GLN A 259 -12.86 16.26 0.20
C GLN A 259 -13.08 16.33 1.71
N GLU A 260 -12.57 17.38 2.37
CA GLU A 260 -12.72 17.58 3.82
C GLU A 260 -14.20 17.48 4.26
N GLY A 261 -14.45 16.70 5.32
CA GLY A 261 -15.80 16.46 5.85
C GLY A 261 -16.69 15.53 5.01
N SER A 262 -16.21 14.96 3.90
CA SER A 262 -16.99 14.02 3.08
C SER A 262 -17.21 12.67 3.75
N ASN A 263 -16.33 12.28 4.68
CA ASN A 263 -16.26 10.95 5.28
C ASN A 263 -16.25 9.83 4.21
N GLU A 264 -15.57 10.06 3.08
CA GLU A 264 -15.32 9.06 2.05
C GLU A 264 -14.13 8.15 2.42
N THR A 265 -13.90 7.09 1.64
CA THR A 265 -12.70 6.27 1.80
C THR A 265 -11.57 6.78 0.91
N PRO A 266 -10.29 6.47 1.19
CA PRO A 266 -9.17 6.77 0.30
C PRO A 266 -9.35 6.31 -1.15
N LEU A 267 -10.17 5.28 -1.38
CA LEU A 267 -10.52 4.80 -2.72
C LEU A 267 -11.32 5.83 -3.54
N HIS A 268 -12.13 6.67 -2.91
CA HIS A 268 -12.89 7.71 -3.61
C HIS A 268 -11.96 8.85 -4.07
N THR A 269 -10.97 9.21 -3.25
CA THR A 269 -9.92 10.13 -3.71
C THR A 269 -9.06 9.50 -4.79
N LEU A 270 -8.78 8.20 -4.72
CA LEU A 270 -8.05 7.49 -5.78
C LEU A 270 -8.78 7.58 -7.12
N ALA A 271 -10.11 7.50 -7.13
CA ALA A 271 -10.91 7.69 -8.34
C ALA A 271 -10.75 9.10 -8.95
N ARG A 272 -10.38 10.11 -8.16
CA ARG A 272 -10.10 11.48 -8.63
C ARG A 272 -8.65 11.68 -9.05
N VAL A 273 -7.71 11.03 -8.35
CA VAL A 273 -6.27 11.12 -8.62
C VAL A 273 -5.91 10.36 -9.90
N SER A 274 -6.52 9.19 -10.12
CA SER A 274 -6.36 8.42 -11.35
C SER A 274 -7.02 9.11 -12.54
N GLN A 275 -6.32 9.20 -13.67
CA GLN A 275 -6.81 9.91 -14.87
C GLN A 275 -7.31 8.99 -15.98
N ASN A 276 -6.87 7.73 -16.02
CA ASN A 276 -7.14 6.82 -17.15
C ASN A 276 -7.48 5.39 -16.73
N ALA A 277 -7.70 5.13 -15.45
CA ALA A 277 -8.09 3.84 -14.91
C ALA A 277 -9.14 4.00 -13.81
N THR A 278 -10.09 3.09 -13.74
CA THR A 278 -11.03 3.02 -12.63
C THR A 278 -10.30 2.50 -11.38
N VAL A 279 -10.91 2.67 -10.20
CA VAL A 279 -10.36 2.08 -8.97
C VAL A 279 -10.37 0.55 -9.07
N GLY A 280 -11.40 -0.02 -9.70
CA GLY A 280 -11.48 -1.45 -9.99
C GLY A 280 -10.30 -1.95 -10.85
N ASP A 281 -9.93 -1.21 -11.91
CA ASP A 281 -8.77 -1.54 -12.75
C ASP A 281 -7.46 -1.55 -11.95
N ILE A 282 -7.25 -0.52 -11.11
CA ILE A 282 -6.05 -0.36 -10.29
C ILE A 282 -5.95 -1.49 -9.25
N VAL A 283 -7.03 -1.78 -8.53
CA VAL A 283 -7.08 -2.87 -7.54
C VAL A 283 -6.92 -4.24 -8.20
N GLY A 284 -7.58 -4.46 -9.34
CA GLY A 284 -7.45 -5.70 -10.11
C GLY A 284 -6.01 -5.93 -10.58
N ARG A 285 -5.33 -4.86 -11.03
CA ARG A 285 -3.92 -4.94 -11.43
C ARG A 285 -2.98 -5.10 -10.23
N TYR A 286 -3.25 -4.42 -9.12
CA TYR A 286 -2.55 -4.64 -7.84
C TYR A 286 -2.55 -6.12 -7.47
N TRP A 287 -3.71 -6.76 -7.42
CA TRP A 287 -3.79 -8.19 -7.08
C TRP A 287 -3.10 -9.08 -8.12
N ALA A 288 -3.14 -8.70 -9.40
CA ALA A 288 -2.41 -9.41 -10.43
C ALA A 288 -0.88 -9.37 -10.20
N ARG A 289 -0.33 -8.21 -9.83
CA ARG A 289 1.08 -8.04 -9.45
C ARG A 289 1.42 -8.79 -8.16
N MET A 290 0.51 -8.79 -7.19
CA MET A 290 0.67 -9.54 -5.93
C MET A 290 0.75 -11.06 -6.12
N ALA A 291 0.33 -11.62 -7.27
CA ALA A 291 0.53 -13.04 -7.57
C ALA A 291 2.02 -13.46 -7.54
N TYR A 292 2.94 -12.52 -7.81
CA TYR A 292 4.39 -12.72 -7.72
C TYR A 292 5.09 -11.56 -6.98
N VAL A 293 4.31 -10.76 -6.24
CA VAL A 293 4.71 -9.60 -5.42
C VAL A 293 5.65 -8.63 -6.16
N ASP A 294 5.46 -8.46 -7.47
CA ASP A 294 6.30 -7.59 -8.32
C ASP A 294 5.77 -6.14 -8.35
N ILE A 295 5.37 -5.62 -7.19
CA ILE A 295 4.78 -4.28 -6.99
C ILE A 295 5.83 -3.14 -6.96
N GLY A 296 7.00 -3.35 -7.57
CA GLY A 296 8.15 -2.46 -7.44
C GLY A 296 8.83 -2.51 -6.06
N HIS A 297 8.67 -3.61 -5.32
CA HIS A 297 9.25 -3.79 -3.98
C HIS A 297 10.15 -5.04 -3.94
N PRO A 298 11.46 -4.90 -4.25
CA PRO A 298 12.36 -6.06 -4.39
C PRO A 298 12.46 -6.93 -3.14
N SER A 299 12.53 -6.33 -1.94
CA SER A 299 12.64 -7.11 -0.70
C SER A 299 11.36 -7.90 -0.38
N ALA A 300 10.18 -7.37 -0.70
CA ALA A 300 8.92 -8.09 -0.58
C ALA A 300 8.80 -9.23 -1.61
N GLN A 301 9.29 -9.02 -2.83
CA GLN A 301 9.36 -10.06 -3.84
C GLN A 301 10.32 -11.19 -3.45
N GLU A 302 11.49 -10.85 -2.91
CA GLU A 302 12.41 -11.83 -2.35
C GLU A 302 11.78 -12.63 -1.21
N ALA A 303 11.12 -11.95 -0.27
CA ALA A 303 10.38 -12.60 0.81
C ALA A 303 9.30 -13.56 0.28
N PHE A 304 8.60 -13.20 -0.80
CA PHE A 304 7.62 -14.07 -1.45
C PHE A 304 8.24 -15.36 -1.97
N PHE A 305 9.33 -15.29 -2.75
CA PHE A 305 9.95 -16.50 -3.28
C PHE A 305 10.52 -17.40 -2.17
N ASN A 306 10.93 -16.84 -1.04
CA ASN A 306 11.38 -17.58 0.14
C ASN A 306 10.23 -18.24 0.92
N GLN A 307 9.01 -17.68 0.90
CA GLN A 307 7.92 -18.09 1.78
C GLN A 307 6.71 -18.73 1.06
N ARG A 308 6.63 -18.63 -0.27
CA ARG A 308 5.43 -18.98 -1.07
C ARG A 308 4.88 -20.38 -0.84
N GLU A 309 5.71 -21.34 -0.45
CA GLU A 309 5.28 -22.71 -0.15
C GLU A 309 4.41 -22.80 1.12
N THR A 310 4.48 -21.80 2.00
CA THR A 310 3.69 -21.72 3.24
C THR A 310 2.36 -20.98 3.07
N ILE A 311 2.18 -20.29 1.93
CA ILE A 311 1.03 -19.42 1.68
C ILE A 311 -0.15 -20.23 1.19
N ASN A 312 -1.31 -20.02 1.80
CA ASN A 312 -2.54 -20.70 1.42
C ASN A 312 -3.17 -20.07 0.16
N PHE A 313 -2.96 -20.69 -1.00
CA PHE A 313 -3.61 -20.34 -2.27
C PHE A 313 -4.82 -21.22 -2.62
N ALA A 314 -5.32 -22.04 -1.69
CA ALA A 314 -6.43 -22.96 -1.95
C ALA A 314 -7.78 -22.23 -1.93
N ASN A 315 -7.96 -21.29 -2.86
CA ASN A 315 -9.09 -20.37 -2.97
C ASN A 315 -10.34 -20.97 -3.62
N VAL A 316 -10.16 -21.96 -4.50
CA VAL A 316 -11.23 -22.56 -5.30
C VAL A 316 -11.38 -24.06 -5.03
N GLU A 317 -12.54 -24.60 -5.39
CA GLU A 317 -12.85 -26.03 -5.39
C GLU A 317 -13.41 -26.46 -6.75
N ALA A 318 -13.25 -27.74 -7.08
CA ALA A 318 -13.78 -28.30 -8.31
C ALA A 318 -15.32 -28.20 -8.35
N SER A 319 -15.86 -27.78 -9.48
CA SER A 319 -17.31 -27.65 -9.70
C SER A 319 -17.65 -27.91 -11.16
N GLY A 320 -18.37 -28.99 -11.44
CA GLY A 320 -18.67 -29.42 -12.80
C GLY A 320 -17.39 -29.68 -13.60
N ASN A 321 -17.24 -28.98 -14.73
CA ASN A 321 -16.05 -29.06 -15.60
C ASN A 321 -14.98 -28.00 -15.28
N GLY A 322 -15.15 -27.22 -14.21
CA GLY A 322 -14.25 -26.15 -13.83
C GLY A 322 -14.11 -26.03 -12.32
N TYR A 323 -14.00 -24.80 -11.85
CA TYR A 323 -13.79 -24.44 -10.46
C TYR A 323 -14.75 -23.32 -10.04
N LYS A 324 -14.98 -23.18 -8.75
CA LYS A 324 -15.65 -22.03 -8.13
C LYS A 324 -14.94 -21.68 -6.82
N PRO A 325 -15.09 -20.46 -6.29
CA PRO A 325 -14.59 -20.13 -4.95
C PRO A 325 -15.11 -21.09 -3.89
N LYS A 326 -14.27 -21.38 -2.90
CA LYS A 326 -14.76 -21.92 -1.63
C LYS A 326 -15.63 -20.86 -0.96
N ALA A 327 -16.69 -21.28 -0.27
CA ALA A 327 -17.68 -20.37 0.32
C ALA A 327 -17.06 -19.35 1.29
N ASP A 328 -16.04 -19.75 2.04
CA ASP A 328 -15.30 -18.91 2.99
C ASP A 328 -14.15 -18.12 2.36
N ARG A 329 -13.89 -18.30 1.06
CA ARG A 329 -12.82 -17.64 0.30
C ARG A 329 -13.31 -16.90 -0.93
N GLN A 330 -14.61 -16.65 -1.04
CA GLN A 330 -15.15 -15.74 -2.05
C GLN A 330 -14.54 -14.35 -1.88
N PRO A 331 -13.99 -13.73 -2.95
CA PRO A 331 -13.42 -12.39 -2.87
C PRO A 331 -14.47 -11.37 -2.41
N ARG A 332 -14.24 -10.72 -1.27
CA ARG A 332 -15.05 -9.60 -0.77
C ARG A 332 -14.61 -8.30 -1.43
N TYR A 333 -15.23 -7.17 -1.07
CA TYR A 333 -15.00 -5.89 -1.71
C TYR A 333 -13.51 -5.53 -1.84
N MET A 334 -13.07 -5.35 -3.09
CA MET A 334 -11.68 -5.07 -3.48
C MET A 334 -10.66 -6.15 -3.09
N GLY A 335 -11.11 -7.33 -2.69
CA GLY A 335 -10.30 -8.54 -2.48
C GLY A 335 -10.21 -9.40 -3.74
N ALA A 336 -9.37 -10.44 -3.70
CA ALA A 336 -9.12 -11.34 -4.82
C ALA A 336 -8.92 -12.81 -4.42
N ASN A 337 -9.05 -13.68 -5.42
CA ASN A 337 -8.47 -15.00 -5.40
C ASN A 337 -7.27 -15.03 -6.34
N ILE A 338 -6.11 -15.40 -5.80
CA ILE A 338 -4.90 -15.72 -6.58
C ILE A 338 -4.84 -17.24 -6.72
N ILE A 339 -4.75 -17.74 -7.96
CA ILE A 339 -4.93 -19.15 -8.30
C ILE A 339 -3.73 -19.60 -9.15
N PRO A 340 -2.66 -20.13 -8.51
CA PRO A 340 -1.52 -20.69 -9.22
C PRO A 340 -1.93 -21.90 -10.08
N LEU A 341 -1.32 -22.04 -11.26
CA LEU A 341 -1.62 -23.09 -12.22
C LEU A 341 -0.42 -24.00 -12.48
N THR A 342 -0.70 -25.28 -12.71
CA THR A 342 0.22 -26.24 -13.32
C THR A 342 -0.08 -26.33 -14.80
N VAL A 343 0.79 -25.75 -15.62
CA VAL A 343 0.65 -25.70 -17.08
C VAL A 343 1.03 -27.05 -17.69
N SER A 344 0.19 -27.57 -18.59
CA SER A 344 0.41 -28.85 -19.29
C SER A 344 0.54 -28.70 -20.80
N GLY A 345 0.30 -27.50 -21.35
CA GLY A 345 0.38 -27.19 -22.78
C GLY A 345 1.27 -25.99 -23.09
N SER A 346 1.22 -25.52 -24.34
CA SER A 346 1.90 -24.29 -24.79
C SER A 346 1.00 -23.05 -24.75
N GLU A 347 -0.22 -23.20 -24.26
CA GLU A 347 -1.24 -22.15 -24.19
C GLU A 347 -2.16 -22.46 -23.01
N VAL A 348 -2.60 -21.41 -22.33
CA VAL A 348 -3.61 -21.48 -21.27
C VAL A 348 -4.81 -20.66 -21.70
N GLN A 349 -5.98 -21.28 -21.70
CA GLN A 349 -7.26 -20.62 -21.97
C GLN A 349 -8.04 -20.54 -20.67
N VAL A 350 -8.52 -19.35 -20.34
CA VAL A 350 -9.23 -19.06 -19.10
C VAL A 350 -10.55 -18.40 -19.43
N LYS A 351 -11.61 -18.86 -18.75
CA LYS A 351 -12.90 -18.19 -18.75
C LYS A 351 -13.43 -18.06 -17.33
N VAL A 352 -13.82 -16.85 -16.96
CA VAL A 352 -14.47 -16.50 -15.70
C VAL A 352 -15.87 -16.00 -16.02
N THR A 353 -16.87 -16.52 -15.32
CA THR A 353 -18.27 -16.07 -15.43
C THR A 353 -18.80 -15.73 -14.05
N SER A 354 -19.40 -14.55 -13.92
CA SER A 354 -20.07 -14.08 -12.70
C SER A 354 -21.24 -13.17 -13.11
N ASP A 355 -22.25 -13.08 -12.24
CA ASP A 355 -23.34 -12.11 -12.37
C ASP A 355 -22.95 -10.72 -11.82
N ALA A 356 -21.88 -10.64 -11.01
CA ALA A 356 -21.35 -9.40 -10.47
C ALA A 356 -20.16 -8.90 -11.29
N GLU A 357 -19.82 -7.62 -11.14
CA GLU A 357 -18.63 -7.03 -11.75
C GLU A 357 -17.36 -7.62 -11.13
N PHE A 358 -16.34 -7.86 -11.96
CA PHE A 358 -15.05 -8.38 -11.53
C PHE A 358 -13.95 -7.95 -12.49
N VAL A 359 -12.71 -7.99 -12.00
CA VAL A 359 -11.51 -7.91 -12.85
C VAL A 359 -10.79 -9.24 -12.75
N ALA A 360 -10.50 -9.86 -13.89
CA ALA A 360 -9.71 -11.08 -13.94
C ALA A 360 -8.50 -10.93 -14.86
N THR A 361 -7.37 -11.48 -14.45
CA THR A 361 -6.10 -11.41 -15.17
C THR A 361 -5.40 -12.77 -15.16
N VAL A 362 -4.88 -13.20 -16.32
CA VAL A 362 -3.86 -14.24 -16.37
C VAL A 362 -2.49 -13.58 -16.23
N VAL A 363 -1.74 -14.02 -15.22
CA VAL A 363 -0.39 -13.55 -14.92
C VAL A 363 0.59 -14.61 -15.40
N VAL A 364 1.57 -14.21 -16.21
CA VAL A 364 2.68 -15.07 -16.65
C VAL A 364 3.98 -14.48 -16.11
N TYR A 365 4.52 -15.10 -15.06
CA TYR A 365 5.78 -14.72 -14.45
C TYR A 365 6.96 -15.38 -15.15
N ARG A 366 8.01 -14.58 -15.36
CA ARG A 366 9.28 -15.00 -15.98
C ARG A 366 10.42 -14.64 -15.05
N GLU A 367 11.09 -15.65 -14.54
CA GLU A 367 12.28 -15.43 -13.71
C GLU A 367 13.35 -14.65 -14.49
N GLY A 368 13.81 -13.53 -13.92
CA GLY A 368 14.79 -12.64 -14.54
C GLY A 368 14.30 -11.89 -15.78
N GLY A 369 12.99 -11.91 -16.06
CA GLY A 369 12.37 -11.24 -17.20
C GLY A 369 11.09 -10.49 -16.84
N GLU A 370 10.50 -9.83 -17.84
CA GLU A 370 9.25 -9.09 -17.65
C GLU A 370 8.05 -10.06 -17.55
N SER A 371 7.28 -9.93 -16.47
CA SER A 371 6.00 -10.60 -16.31
C SER A 371 4.97 -10.04 -17.30
N SER A 372 4.04 -10.88 -17.76
CA SER A 372 2.91 -10.43 -18.60
C SER A 372 1.60 -10.52 -17.86
N TYR A 373 0.74 -9.55 -18.10
CA TYR A 373 -0.56 -9.43 -17.46
C TYR A 373 -1.66 -9.32 -18.52
N VAL A 374 -2.42 -10.40 -18.71
CA VAL A 374 -3.49 -10.46 -19.72
C VAL A 374 -4.84 -10.37 -19.04
N THR A 375 -5.46 -9.20 -19.09
CA THR A 375 -6.82 -8.98 -18.58
C THR A 375 -7.83 -9.74 -19.44
N LEU A 376 -8.77 -10.43 -18.79
CA LEU A 376 -9.82 -11.19 -19.45
C LEU A 376 -10.88 -10.26 -20.05
N THR A 377 -10.95 -10.20 -21.38
CA THR A 377 -11.98 -9.40 -22.07
C THR A 377 -13.27 -10.21 -22.12
N ASN A 378 -14.39 -9.64 -21.65
CA ASN A 378 -15.66 -10.36 -21.49
C ASN A 378 -15.51 -11.67 -20.70
N GLY A 379 -14.64 -11.67 -19.68
CA GLY A 379 -14.39 -12.83 -18.85
C GLY A 379 -13.62 -13.96 -19.55
N ALA A 380 -12.92 -13.72 -20.67
CA ALA A 380 -12.11 -14.75 -21.32
C ALA A 380 -10.75 -14.24 -21.82
N ALA A 381 -9.74 -15.12 -21.80
CA ALA A 381 -8.43 -14.87 -22.39
C ALA A 381 -7.76 -16.18 -22.84
N THR A 382 -6.90 -16.05 -23.84
CA THR A 382 -6.02 -17.10 -24.32
C THR A 382 -4.60 -16.58 -24.28
N VAL A 383 -3.70 -17.27 -23.57
CA VAL A 383 -2.35 -16.80 -23.31
C VAL A 383 -1.33 -17.86 -23.71
N PRO A 384 -0.38 -17.55 -24.62
CA PRO A 384 0.71 -18.45 -24.93
C PRO A 384 1.65 -18.57 -23.74
N VAL A 385 2.13 -19.79 -23.48
CA VAL A 385 3.03 -20.09 -22.36
C VAL A 385 4.23 -20.88 -22.85
N LYS A 386 5.40 -20.55 -22.34
CA LYS A 386 6.68 -21.24 -22.62
C LYS A 386 7.10 -22.09 -21.43
N THR A 387 7.93 -23.10 -21.72
CA THR A 387 8.57 -23.91 -20.68
C THR A 387 9.32 -23.03 -19.68
N GLY A 388 9.08 -23.23 -18.39
CA GLY A 388 9.71 -22.50 -17.30
C GLY A 388 8.96 -21.25 -16.82
N GLU A 389 7.91 -20.82 -17.54
CA GLU A 389 7.04 -19.74 -17.08
C GLU A 389 6.08 -20.23 -15.99
N GLN A 390 5.84 -19.41 -14.98
CA GLN A 390 4.85 -19.68 -13.93
C GLN A 390 3.58 -18.89 -14.25
N VAL A 391 2.41 -19.51 -14.05
CA VAL A 391 1.14 -18.92 -14.46
C VAL A 391 0.16 -18.93 -13.30
N SER A 392 -0.50 -17.80 -13.09
CA SER A 392 -1.59 -17.67 -12.12
C SER A 392 -2.80 -17.01 -12.78
N VAL A 393 -4.00 -17.36 -12.33
CA VAL A 393 -5.22 -16.60 -12.60
C VAL A 393 -5.54 -15.80 -11.36
N VAL A 394 -5.82 -14.52 -11.52
CA VAL A 394 -6.29 -13.65 -10.44
C VAL A 394 -7.70 -13.19 -10.77
N VAL A 395 -8.63 -13.34 -9.83
CA VAL A 395 -10.02 -12.87 -9.94
C VAL A 395 -10.32 -11.96 -8.76
N ALA A 396 -10.54 -10.69 -9.02
CA ALA A 396 -10.80 -9.66 -8.01
C ALA A 396 -12.25 -9.16 -8.06
N ASN A 397 -12.87 -9.04 -6.88
CA ASN A 397 -14.15 -8.34 -6.70
C ASN A 397 -13.90 -6.85 -6.65
N ALA A 398 -13.62 -6.28 -7.81
CA ALA A 398 -13.13 -4.92 -7.95
C ALA A 398 -14.09 -4.12 -8.85
N PRO A 399 -15.24 -3.67 -8.32
CA PRO A 399 -16.15 -2.82 -9.09
C PRO A 399 -15.46 -1.52 -9.49
N ALA A 400 -15.80 -0.98 -10.66
CA ALA A 400 -15.19 0.25 -11.17
C ALA A 400 -15.38 1.43 -10.20
N GLU A 401 -16.60 1.55 -9.64
CA GLU A 401 -16.99 2.63 -8.73
C GLU A 401 -16.77 2.22 -7.27
N PRO A 402 -16.09 3.04 -6.46
CA PRO A 402 -15.91 2.78 -5.05
C PRO A 402 -17.24 2.77 -4.27
N ILE A 403 -17.31 1.86 -3.29
CA ILE A 403 -18.38 1.79 -2.29
C ILE A 403 -17.91 2.52 -1.03
N LEU A 404 -18.78 3.35 -0.45
CA LEU A 404 -18.55 3.93 0.88
C LEU A 404 -18.65 2.85 1.95
N TYR A 405 -17.57 2.62 2.70
CA TYR A 405 -17.56 1.65 3.78
C TYR A 405 -16.73 2.11 4.98
N ASP A 406 -17.10 1.64 6.16
CA ASP A 406 -16.33 1.80 7.38
C ASP A 406 -15.52 0.53 7.61
N GLY A 407 -14.18 0.63 7.57
CA GLY A 407 -13.31 -0.53 7.75
C GLY A 407 -13.43 -1.18 9.13
N PHE A 408 -13.88 -0.45 10.16
CA PHE A 408 -14.12 -1.00 11.50
C PHE A 408 -15.53 -1.57 11.68
N ASN A 409 -16.43 -1.34 10.72
CA ASN A 409 -17.80 -1.81 10.75
C ASN A 409 -18.30 -2.13 9.32
N LEU A 410 -17.83 -3.26 8.80
CA LEU A 410 -18.13 -3.71 7.44
C LEU A 410 -19.64 -3.97 7.26
N SER A 411 -20.22 -3.40 6.20
CA SER A 411 -21.61 -3.64 5.82
C SER A 411 -21.78 -4.99 5.10
N ASP A 412 -23.03 -5.44 4.96
CA ASP A 412 -23.37 -6.63 4.17
C ASP A 412 -22.91 -6.50 2.71
N GLU A 413 -22.96 -5.29 2.14
CA GLU A 413 -22.58 -5.02 0.75
C GLU A 413 -21.09 -5.30 0.52
N VAL A 414 -20.21 -4.77 1.38
CA VAL A 414 -18.76 -5.01 1.23
C VAL A 414 -18.31 -6.38 1.72
N SER A 415 -19.09 -6.99 2.62
CA SER A 415 -18.85 -8.35 3.11
C SER A 415 -19.31 -9.43 2.13
N LYS A 416 -20.14 -9.08 1.14
CA LYS A 416 -20.64 -10.01 0.13
C LYS A 416 -19.48 -10.52 -0.73
N GLY A 417 -19.30 -11.83 -0.71
CA GLY A 417 -18.34 -12.52 -1.57
C GLY A 417 -18.78 -12.55 -3.03
N LEU A 418 -17.81 -12.41 -3.94
CA LEU A 418 -17.98 -12.65 -5.36
C LEU A 418 -18.08 -14.15 -5.61
N ASP A 419 -19.24 -14.58 -6.12
CA ASP A 419 -19.40 -15.92 -6.67
C ASP A 419 -19.06 -15.92 -8.16
N TYR A 420 -18.33 -16.94 -8.62
CA TYR A 420 -17.97 -17.08 -10.02
C TYR A 420 -17.67 -18.53 -10.38
N THR A 421 -17.70 -18.83 -11.68
CA THR A 421 -17.16 -20.08 -12.24
C THR A 421 -15.91 -19.80 -13.04
N LEU A 422 -14.89 -20.64 -12.87
CA LEU A 422 -13.62 -20.59 -13.56
C LEU A 422 -13.42 -21.87 -14.39
N GLU A 423 -13.23 -21.71 -15.69
CA GLU A 423 -12.85 -22.78 -16.62
C GLU A 423 -11.40 -22.54 -17.07
N VAL A 424 -10.57 -23.58 -17.01
CA VAL A 424 -9.16 -23.53 -17.43
C VAL A 424 -8.87 -24.69 -18.36
N THR A 425 -8.32 -24.40 -19.54
CA THR A 425 -7.82 -25.39 -20.50
C THR A 425 -6.32 -25.18 -20.74
N GLY A 426 -5.56 -26.26 -20.92
CA GLY A 426 -4.10 -26.21 -21.09
C GLY A 426 -3.31 -26.11 -19.78
N ALA A 427 -4.00 -26.05 -18.64
CA ALA A 427 -3.44 -26.09 -17.30
C ALA A 427 -4.47 -26.65 -16.30
N THR A 428 -4.01 -26.92 -15.07
CA THR A 428 -4.84 -27.30 -13.92
C THR A 428 -4.54 -26.39 -12.72
N VAL A 429 -5.49 -26.22 -11.81
CA VAL A 429 -5.28 -25.43 -10.59
C VAL A 429 -4.36 -26.20 -9.63
N GLN A 430 -3.40 -25.50 -9.03
CA GLN A 430 -2.61 -26.04 -7.92
C GLN A 430 -3.48 -26.03 -6.66
N VAL A 431 -3.65 -27.21 -6.06
CA VAL A 431 -4.53 -27.43 -4.90
C VAL A 431 -3.73 -27.42 -3.61
#